data_AF-A0AAD8ML31-F1
#
_entry.id   AF-A0AAD8ML31-F1
#
_cell.length_a   1.000
_cell.length_b   1.000
_cell.length_c   1.000
_cell.angle_alpha   90.00
_cell.angle_beta   90.00
_cell.angle_gamma   90.00
#
_symmetry.space_group_name_H-M   'P 1'
#
loop_
_entity.id
_entity.type
_entity.pdbx_description
1 polymer ?
#
loop_
_entity_poly.entity_id
_entity_poly.type
_entity_poly.pdbx_seq_one_letter_code
_entity_poly.pdbx_strand_id
1 'polypeptide(L)'
;MEALSVDTVESQNNISPPEEKCQGTSFPRTCFNGLNALSGVGILSIPYALSQGGWLSLIILFVVALLCFYTGLLLRRCMDSNPIIKTYPDIGEVAFGRKGRALISTFMYLELYFVAVEFLILEGDNLHKLFPDVNFHIAGINIPGKQGFVLLTALLVLPTTWLRSLGLLAYISAGGVLASIILVCSVFWVGAFEGVGFDEKGSLWNWNGLATAISLYTFCYCGHAVFPTLCNSMKNRTQFPKVLLVCFILSTISYGSMAILGYLMYDGNLMSQVNELLHQDSCSDQHCSSGTSHTIFRINKASRKFGAELVIIIFILVVGASVAVVGTYTSLCDIARHAHSN
;
A
#
# COMPACT_ATOMS: atom_id res chain seq x y z
N MET A 1 57.72 -25.26 -47.89
CA MET A 1 56.57 -25.95 -47.28
C MET A 1 56.48 -25.43 -45.86
N GLU A 2 56.03 -24.19 -45.67
CA GLU A 2 55.87 -23.52 -44.37
C GLU A 2 55.19 -22.16 -44.64
N ALA A 3 53.88 -22.20 -44.83
CA ALA A 3 52.99 -21.02 -44.92
C ALA A 3 51.60 -21.44 -44.41
N LEU A 4 51.56 -22.12 -43.26
CA LEU A 4 50.37 -22.79 -42.75
C LEU A 4 50.26 -22.69 -41.22
N SER A 5 50.59 -21.52 -40.66
CA SER A 5 50.49 -21.30 -39.20
C SER A 5 50.13 -19.87 -38.77
N VAL A 6 49.63 -19.01 -39.67
CA VAL A 6 49.21 -17.64 -39.29
C VAL A 6 47.68 -17.49 -39.22
N ASP A 7 46.90 -18.33 -39.91
CA ASP A 7 45.43 -18.21 -39.93
C ASP A 7 44.70 -18.92 -38.76
N THR A 8 45.43 -19.52 -37.81
CA THR A 8 44.82 -20.27 -36.69
C THR A 8 44.84 -19.51 -35.36
N VAL A 9 45.31 -18.26 -35.33
CA VAL A 9 45.38 -17.46 -34.07
C VAL A 9 44.33 -16.34 -34.02
N GLU A 10 43.68 -15.97 -35.12
CA GLU A 10 42.66 -14.90 -35.13
C GLU A 10 41.21 -15.36 -34.87
N SER A 11 40.96 -16.65 -34.61
CA SER A 11 39.58 -17.17 -34.42
C SER A 11 39.15 -17.41 -32.97
N GLN A 12 39.90 -16.93 -31.96
CA GLN A 12 39.55 -17.17 -30.54
C GLN A 12 39.40 -15.92 -29.64
N ASN A 13 39.46 -14.71 -30.19
CA ASN A 13 39.25 -13.47 -29.39
C ASN A 13 37.95 -12.72 -29.69
N ASN A 14 36.91 -13.40 -30.15
CA ASN A 14 35.54 -12.90 -29.98
C ASN A 14 35.01 -13.29 -28.59
N ILE A 15 35.58 -12.66 -27.55
CA ILE A 15 34.88 -12.54 -26.28
C ILE A 15 33.76 -11.54 -26.56
N SER A 16 32.57 -12.07 -26.88
CA SER A 16 31.35 -11.31 -26.77
C SER A 16 31.34 -10.64 -25.39
N PRO A 17 31.03 -9.34 -25.28
CA PRO A 17 30.85 -8.72 -23.98
C PRO A 17 29.86 -9.59 -23.20
N PRO A 18 30.08 -9.81 -21.88
CA PRO A 18 29.20 -10.67 -21.11
C PRO A 18 27.79 -10.18 -21.32
N GLU A 19 26.93 -11.02 -21.91
CA GLU A 19 25.52 -10.72 -22.03
C GLU A 19 25.03 -10.32 -20.64
N GLU A 20 24.69 -9.04 -20.50
CA GLU A 20 24.09 -8.49 -19.30
C GLU A 20 22.76 -9.25 -19.14
N LYS A 21 22.76 -10.28 -18.29
CA LYS A 21 21.58 -11.12 -18.02
C LYS A 21 20.39 -10.19 -17.81
N CYS A 22 19.41 -10.25 -18.71
CA CYS A 22 18.15 -9.50 -18.68
C CYS A 22 17.59 -9.37 -17.25
N GLN A 23 17.93 -8.30 -16.51
CA GLN A 23 17.51 -8.03 -15.14
C GLN A 23 16.08 -7.44 -15.08
N GLY A 24 15.16 -7.99 -15.86
CA GLY A 24 13.76 -7.57 -15.83
C GLY A 24 12.91 -8.43 -14.87
N THR A 25 11.92 -7.83 -14.21
CA THR A 25 10.94 -8.54 -13.38
C THR A 25 10.05 -9.44 -14.25
N SER A 26 9.73 -10.63 -13.74
CA SER A 26 8.82 -11.57 -14.41
C SER A 26 7.37 -11.10 -14.29
N PHE A 27 6.49 -11.62 -15.15
CA PHE A 27 5.05 -11.33 -15.12
C PHE A 27 4.42 -11.46 -13.73
N PRO A 28 4.52 -12.61 -13.02
CA PRO A 28 3.87 -12.77 -11.71
C PRO A 28 4.44 -11.83 -10.65
N ARG A 29 5.76 -11.58 -10.65
CA ARG A 29 6.38 -10.60 -9.74
C ARG A 29 5.90 -9.18 -10.03
N THR A 30 5.66 -8.86 -11.30
CA THR A 30 5.15 -7.54 -11.69
C THR A 30 3.68 -7.39 -11.31
N CYS A 31 2.84 -8.40 -11.52
CA CYS A 31 1.47 -8.42 -10.99
C CYS A 31 1.46 -8.24 -9.48
N PHE A 32 2.34 -8.94 -8.78
CA PHE A 32 2.46 -8.86 -7.34
C PHE A 32 2.85 -7.45 -6.87
N ASN A 33 3.84 -6.83 -7.49
CA ASN A 33 4.24 -5.45 -7.18
C ASN A 33 3.15 -4.44 -7.56
N GLY A 34 2.47 -4.64 -8.69
CA GLY A 34 1.34 -3.80 -9.12
C GLY A 34 0.14 -3.90 -8.19
N LEU A 35 -0.16 -5.11 -7.68
CA LEU A 35 -1.18 -5.32 -6.67
C LEU A 35 -0.83 -4.63 -5.36
N ASN A 36 0.42 -4.69 -4.90
CA ASN A 36 0.81 -3.96 -3.69
C ASN A 36 0.74 -2.45 -3.86
N ALA A 37 1.04 -1.95 -5.05
CA ALA A 37 0.91 -0.53 -5.36
C ALA A 37 -0.55 -0.06 -5.41
N LEU A 38 -1.47 -0.91 -5.88
CA LEU A 38 -2.89 -0.57 -5.94
C LEU A 38 -3.58 -0.87 -4.60
N SER A 39 -3.55 -2.13 -4.15
CA SER A 39 -4.25 -2.68 -2.96
C SER A 39 -3.70 -2.21 -1.61
N GLY A 40 -3.14 -1.01 -1.52
CA GLY A 40 -2.62 -0.41 -0.29
C GLY A 40 -3.71 -0.08 0.74
N VAL A 41 -3.42 0.88 1.62
CA VAL A 41 -4.29 1.30 2.74
C VAL A 41 -5.69 1.72 2.33
N GLY A 42 -5.89 2.08 1.06
CA GLY A 42 -7.20 2.40 0.50
C GLY A 42 -8.29 1.38 0.85
N ILE A 43 -7.96 0.08 0.99
CA ILE A 43 -8.89 -0.99 1.40
C ILE A 43 -9.68 -0.62 2.67
N LEU A 44 -9.03 0.00 3.65
CA LEU A 44 -9.66 0.34 4.94
C LEU A 44 -10.66 1.51 4.83
N SER A 45 -10.49 2.37 3.82
CA SER A 45 -11.34 3.54 3.58
C SER A 45 -12.56 3.22 2.72
N ILE A 46 -12.55 2.09 2.00
CA ILE A 46 -13.62 1.67 1.09
C ILE A 46 -14.98 1.43 1.79
N PRO A 47 -15.06 0.77 2.97
CA PRO A 47 -16.34 0.64 3.71
C PRO A 47 -16.96 2.00 4.05
N TYR A 48 -16.12 2.96 4.45
CA TYR A 48 -16.56 4.32 4.77
C TYR A 48 -16.97 5.09 3.51
N ALA A 49 -16.28 4.91 2.39
CA ALA A 49 -16.73 5.45 1.10
C ALA A 49 -18.12 4.93 0.73
N LEU A 50 -18.39 3.64 0.96
CA LEU A 50 -19.70 3.05 0.74
C LEU A 50 -20.76 3.59 1.72
N SER A 51 -20.40 3.83 2.98
CA SER A 51 -21.32 4.42 3.97
C SER A 51 -21.69 5.87 3.65
N GLN A 52 -20.74 6.63 3.08
CA GLN A 52 -20.98 8.00 2.65
C GLN A 52 -21.78 8.09 1.35
N GLY A 53 -21.55 7.19 0.39
CA GLY A 53 -22.23 7.22 -0.92
C GLY A 53 -23.52 6.40 -1.00
N GLY A 54 -23.72 5.42 -0.12
CA GLY A 54 -24.79 4.43 -0.20
C GLY A 54 -24.53 3.34 -1.24
N TRP A 55 -25.37 2.30 -1.27
CA TRP A 55 -25.18 1.10 -2.11
C TRP A 55 -24.90 1.37 -3.59
N LEU A 56 -25.60 2.33 -4.19
CA LEU A 56 -25.42 2.67 -5.60
C LEU A 56 -24.04 3.32 -5.88
N SER A 57 -23.32 3.81 -4.86
CA SER A 57 -21.95 4.29 -5.02
C SER A 57 -20.97 3.19 -5.44
N LEU A 58 -21.30 1.90 -5.28
CA LEU A 58 -20.50 0.81 -5.85
C LEU A 58 -20.38 0.92 -7.37
N ILE A 59 -21.38 1.47 -8.06
CA ILE A 59 -21.29 1.74 -9.51
C ILE A 59 -20.14 2.72 -9.79
N ILE A 60 -19.95 3.72 -8.93
CA ILE A 60 -18.86 4.69 -9.03
C ILE A 60 -17.52 3.99 -8.84
N LEU A 61 -17.39 3.06 -7.88
CA LEU A 61 -16.18 2.25 -7.71
C LEU A 61 -15.79 1.54 -9.02
N PHE A 62 -16.75 0.91 -9.71
CA PHE A 62 -16.51 0.24 -11.00
C PHE A 62 -16.16 1.23 -12.11
N VAL A 63 -16.87 2.36 -12.20
CA VAL A 63 -16.61 3.40 -13.21
C VAL A 63 -15.20 3.97 -13.02
N VAL A 64 -14.81 4.30 -11.79
CA VAL A 64 -13.47 4.78 -11.45
C VAL A 64 -12.42 3.73 -11.83
N ALA A 65 -12.64 2.45 -11.49
CA ALA A 65 -11.73 1.36 -11.87
C ALA A 65 -11.51 1.31 -13.39
N LEU A 66 -12.58 1.40 -14.18
CA LEU A 66 -12.51 1.40 -15.65
C LEU A 66 -11.77 2.63 -16.20
N LEU A 67 -12.04 3.82 -15.65
CA LEU A 67 -11.36 5.06 -16.04
C LEU A 67 -9.87 5.02 -15.70
N CYS A 68 -9.51 4.55 -14.50
CA CYS A 68 -8.13 4.40 -14.06
C CYS A 68 -7.39 3.33 -14.87
N PHE A 69 -8.06 2.22 -15.20
CA PHE A 69 -7.51 1.20 -16.09
C PHE A 69 -7.24 1.76 -17.50
N TYR A 70 -8.21 2.46 -18.08
CA TYR A 70 -8.08 3.09 -19.39
C TYR A 70 -6.94 4.12 -19.44
N THR A 71 -6.86 4.99 -18.43
CA THR A 71 -5.78 5.97 -18.32
C THR A 71 -4.41 5.30 -18.09
N GLY A 72 -4.35 4.16 -17.39
CA GLY A 72 -3.14 3.33 -17.31
C GLY A 72 -2.71 2.76 -18.67
N LEU A 73 -3.65 2.33 -19.52
CA LEU A 73 -3.36 1.92 -20.89
C LEU A 73 -2.90 3.11 -21.76
N LEU A 74 -3.49 4.29 -21.58
CA LEU A 74 -3.08 5.49 -22.29
C LEU A 74 -1.65 5.89 -21.91
N LEU A 75 -1.32 5.81 -20.62
CA LEU A 75 0.02 6.04 -20.11
C LEU A 75 1.04 5.10 -20.76
N ARG A 76 0.67 3.82 -20.90
CA ARG A 76 1.49 2.85 -21.63
C ARG A 76 1.73 3.26 -23.08
N ARG A 77 0.70 3.74 -23.79
CA ARG A 77 0.83 4.24 -25.16
C ARG A 77 1.75 5.46 -25.24
N CYS A 78 1.68 6.35 -24.26
CA CYS A 78 2.62 7.48 -24.15
C CYS A 78 4.06 7.00 -23.99
N MET A 79 4.31 5.96 -23.20
CA MET A 79 5.66 5.39 -23.08
C MET A 79 6.16 4.73 -24.36
N ASP A 80 5.27 4.07 -25.11
CA ASP A 80 5.62 3.40 -26.36
C ASP A 80 5.86 4.39 -27.52
N SER A 81 5.38 5.65 -27.41
CA SER A 81 5.54 6.65 -28.48
C SER A 81 6.94 7.25 -28.56
N ASN A 82 7.71 7.22 -27.46
CA ASN A 82 9.07 7.75 -27.44
C ASN A 82 9.96 6.97 -26.45
N PRO A 83 11.07 6.36 -26.91
CA PRO A 83 11.96 5.56 -26.06
C PRO A 83 12.67 6.36 -24.95
N ILE A 84 12.67 7.69 -25.02
CA ILE A 84 13.22 8.57 -23.99
C ILE A 84 12.33 8.56 -22.73
N ILE A 85 11.03 8.27 -22.86
CA ILE A 85 10.08 8.29 -21.75
C ILE A 85 10.33 7.09 -20.83
N LYS A 86 10.90 7.36 -19.65
CA LYS A 86 11.16 6.34 -18.62
C LYS A 86 10.38 6.57 -17.32
N THR A 87 9.93 7.79 -17.10
CA THR A 87 9.27 8.22 -15.86
C THR A 87 8.02 9.04 -16.19
N TYR A 88 7.12 9.19 -15.20
CA TYR A 88 5.91 9.98 -15.38
C TYR A 88 6.21 11.45 -15.77
N PRO A 89 7.23 12.14 -15.19
CA PRO A 89 7.61 13.48 -15.62
C PRO A 89 8.17 13.59 -17.05
N ASP A 90 8.78 12.53 -17.59
CA ASP A 90 9.30 12.55 -18.98
C ASP A 90 8.16 12.73 -19.99
N ILE A 91 6.95 12.25 -19.66
CA ILE A 91 5.76 12.45 -20.49
C ILE A 91 5.40 13.93 -20.54
N GLY A 92 5.46 14.62 -19.39
CA GLY A 92 5.25 16.06 -19.31
C GLY A 92 6.32 16.85 -20.07
N GLU A 93 7.56 16.36 -20.08
CA GLU A 93 8.65 16.96 -20.84
C GLU A 93 8.44 16.85 -22.35
N VAL A 94 8.05 15.67 -22.83
CA VAL A 94 7.79 15.45 -24.25
C VAL A 94 6.56 16.24 -24.73
N ALA A 95 5.54 16.40 -23.88
CA ALA A 95 4.32 17.11 -24.24
C ALA A 95 4.43 18.65 -24.15
N PHE A 96 5.09 19.19 -23.12
CA PHE A 96 5.10 20.63 -22.82
C PHE A 96 6.50 21.20 -22.52
N GLY A 97 7.55 20.45 -22.83
CA GLY A 97 8.95 20.84 -22.56
C GLY A 97 9.28 20.89 -21.07
N ARG A 98 10.35 21.60 -20.72
CA ARG A 98 10.88 21.68 -19.35
C ARG A 98 9.86 22.16 -18.32
N LYS A 99 8.94 23.05 -18.71
CA LYS A 99 7.87 23.54 -17.82
C LYS A 99 6.88 22.43 -17.47
N GLY A 100 6.49 21.60 -18.44
CA GLY A 100 5.67 20.41 -18.20
C GLY A 100 6.35 19.40 -17.29
N ARG A 101 7.64 19.13 -17.52
CA ARG A 101 8.44 18.27 -16.65
C ARG A 101 8.38 18.74 -15.20
N ALA A 102 8.66 20.03 -14.96
CA ALA A 102 8.67 20.61 -13.63
C ALA A 102 7.31 20.49 -12.95
N LEU A 103 6.23 20.85 -13.67
CA LEU A 103 4.86 20.78 -13.15
C LEU A 103 4.48 19.35 -12.73
N ILE A 104 4.68 18.37 -13.62
CA ILE A 104 4.35 16.97 -13.34
C ILE A 104 5.22 16.40 -12.23
N SER A 105 6.52 16.75 -12.19
CA SER A 105 7.41 16.34 -11.11
C SER A 105 6.91 16.86 -9.76
N THR A 106 6.50 18.12 -9.68
CA THR A 106 5.96 18.72 -8.45
C THR A 106 4.74 17.97 -7.94
N PHE A 107 3.74 17.72 -8.80
CA PHE A 107 2.54 16.98 -8.38
C PHE A 107 2.87 15.53 -7.98
N MET A 108 3.72 14.84 -8.75
CA MET A 108 4.11 13.47 -8.44
C MET A 108 4.83 13.37 -7.08
N TYR A 109 5.77 14.28 -6.79
CA TYR A 109 6.49 14.25 -5.50
C TYR A 109 5.60 14.67 -4.33
N LEU A 110 4.67 15.61 -4.53
CA LEU A 110 3.68 15.96 -3.50
C LEU A 110 2.74 14.80 -3.21
N GLU A 111 2.24 14.11 -4.24
CA GLU A 111 1.42 12.91 -4.12
C GLU A 111 2.15 11.83 -3.32
N LEU A 112 3.37 11.48 -3.70
CA LEU A 112 4.18 10.49 -2.99
C LEU A 112 4.49 10.90 -1.54
N TYR A 113 4.69 12.20 -1.29
CA TYR A 113 4.87 12.73 0.07
C TYR A 113 3.61 12.56 0.92
N PHE A 114 2.43 12.92 0.40
CA PHE A 114 1.17 12.78 1.13
C PHE A 114 0.83 11.31 1.39
N VAL A 115 1.05 10.41 0.43
CA VAL A 115 0.89 8.97 0.63
C VAL A 115 1.82 8.45 1.73
N ALA A 116 3.08 8.90 1.76
CA ALA A 116 4.01 8.52 2.82
C ALA A 116 3.57 9.02 4.20
N VAL A 117 3.12 10.27 4.29
CA VAL A 117 2.59 10.86 5.54
C VAL A 117 1.33 10.11 5.99
N GLU A 118 0.42 9.80 5.08
CA GLU A 118 -0.79 9.03 5.37
C GLU A 118 -0.47 7.66 5.99
N PHE A 119 0.50 6.92 5.42
CA PHE A 119 0.94 5.65 6.01
C PHE A 119 1.49 5.81 7.42
N LEU A 120 2.29 6.85 7.68
CA LEU A 120 2.83 7.09 9.03
C LEU A 120 1.73 7.44 10.03
N ILE A 121 0.76 8.27 9.64
CA ILE A 121 -0.36 8.64 10.49
C ILE A 121 -1.24 7.42 10.78
N LEU A 122 -1.57 6.65 9.76
CA LEU A 122 -2.40 5.45 9.89
C LEU A 122 -1.78 4.44 10.86
N GLU A 123 -0.49 4.13 10.70
CA GLU A 123 0.21 3.23 11.62
C GLU A 123 0.24 3.79 13.04
N GLY A 124 0.44 5.11 13.19
CA GLY A 124 0.36 5.78 14.47
C GLY A 124 -1.01 5.64 15.15
N ASP A 125 -2.09 5.84 14.39
CA ASP A 125 -3.46 5.68 14.88
C ASP A 125 -3.79 4.23 15.24
N ASN A 126 -3.36 3.28 14.41
CA ASN A 126 -3.56 1.86 14.66
C ASN A 126 -2.82 1.40 15.92
N LEU A 127 -1.55 1.79 16.08
CA LEU A 127 -0.76 1.47 17.28
C LEU A 127 -1.33 2.15 18.53
N HIS A 128 -1.78 3.41 18.43
CA HIS A 128 -2.41 4.07 19.56
C HIS A 128 -3.70 3.39 20.00
N LYS A 129 -4.52 2.90 19.07
CA LYS A 129 -5.73 2.11 19.40
C LYS A 129 -5.40 0.77 20.06
N LEU A 130 -4.30 0.14 19.68
CA LEU A 130 -3.82 -1.10 20.30
C LEU A 130 -3.22 -0.88 21.70
N PHE A 131 -2.60 0.28 21.91
CA PHE A 131 -1.88 0.63 23.14
C PHE A 131 -2.26 2.04 23.63
N PRO A 132 -3.53 2.26 24.04
CA PRO A 132 -4.04 3.59 24.39
C PRO A 132 -3.37 4.18 25.64
N ASP A 133 -2.89 3.32 26.55
CA ASP A 133 -2.28 3.73 27.81
C ASP A 133 -0.78 4.08 27.70
N VAL A 134 -0.17 3.90 26.51
CA VAL A 134 1.25 4.18 26.31
C VAL A 134 1.47 5.65 26.00
N ASN A 135 2.22 6.33 26.87
CA ASN A 135 2.71 7.69 26.66
C ASN A 135 4.24 7.69 26.66
N PHE A 136 4.83 8.50 25.78
CA PHE A 136 6.28 8.53 25.60
C PHE A 136 6.88 9.72 26.37
N HIS A 137 7.74 9.41 27.33
CA HIS A 137 8.53 10.43 28.04
C HIS A 137 9.96 10.39 27.50
N ILE A 138 10.35 11.41 26.72
CA ILE A 138 11.69 11.50 26.13
C ILE A 138 12.29 12.84 26.55
N ALA A 139 13.47 12.79 27.20
CA ALA A 139 14.24 13.98 27.59
C ALA A 139 13.44 15.05 28.38
N GLY A 140 12.50 14.62 29.23
CA GLY A 140 11.65 15.52 30.04
C GLY A 140 10.43 16.10 29.32
N ILE A 141 10.22 15.76 28.05
CA ILE A 141 9.05 16.14 27.26
C ILE A 141 8.07 14.95 27.22
N ASN A 142 6.81 15.21 27.57
CA ASN A 142 5.74 14.23 27.46
C ASN A 142 5.12 14.31 26.05
N ILE A 143 5.33 13.27 25.26
CA ILE A 143 4.78 13.14 23.90
C ILE A 143 3.53 12.27 24.01
N PRO A 144 2.37 12.75 23.54
CA PRO A 144 1.15 11.94 23.58
C PRO A 144 1.31 10.68 22.72
N GLY A 145 0.65 9.59 23.14
CA GLY A 145 0.84 8.23 22.58
C GLY A 145 0.79 8.18 21.05
N LYS A 146 -0.22 8.81 20.43
CA LYS A 146 -0.37 8.88 18.97
C LYS A 146 0.87 9.46 18.27
N GLN A 147 1.31 10.66 18.65
CA GLN A 147 2.49 11.30 18.07
C GLN A 147 3.76 10.49 18.32
N GLY A 148 3.87 9.86 19.49
CA GLY A 148 4.98 8.97 19.82
C GLY A 148 5.03 7.73 18.93
N PHE A 149 3.89 7.10 18.64
CA PHE A 149 3.82 5.98 17.71
C PHE A 149 4.12 6.39 16.27
N VAL A 150 3.64 7.55 15.80
CA VAL A 150 4.02 8.09 14.47
C VAL A 150 5.53 8.27 14.37
N LEU A 151 6.17 8.87 15.38
CA LEU A 151 7.62 9.06 15.42
C LEU A 151 8.39 7.74 15.48
N LEU A 152 7.92 6.78 16.27
CA LEU A 152 8.49 5.45 16.37
C LEU A 152 8.44 4.73 15.02
N THR A 153 7.27 4.72 14.37
CA THR A 153 7.09 4.11 13.04
C THR A 153 7.98 4.80 12.01
N ALA A 154 8.06 6.13 12.01
CA ALA A 154 8.94 6.86 11.11
C ALA A 154 10.41 6.46 11.31
N LEU A 155 10.87 6.31 12.56
CA LEU A 155 12.22 5.87 12.90
C LEU A 155 12.49 4.42 12.45
N LEU A 156 11.50 3.54 12.54
CA LEU A 156 11.61 2.15 12.10
C LEU A 156 11.58 1.99 10.57
N VAL A 157 10.84 2.84 9.87
CA VAL A 157 10.73 2.82 8.40
C VAL A 157 11.93 3.50 7.75
N LEU A 158 12.52 4.53 8.38
CA LEU A 158 13.64 5.29 7.83
C LEU A 158 14.78 4.42 7.24
N PRO A 159 15.28 3.37 7.93
CA PRO A 159 16.36 2.54 7.40
C PRO A 159 15.96 1.78 6.13
N THR A 160 14.67 1.47 5.97
CA THR A 160 14.17 0.75 4.79
C THR A 160 14.22 1.63 3.53
N THR A 161 14.17 2.96 3.67
CA THR A 161 14.29 3.91 2.55
C THR A 161 15.71 4.01 1.97
N TRP A 162 16.73 3.58 2.73
CA TRP A 162 18.12 3.53 2.26
C TRP A 162 18.47 2.24 1.50
N LEU A 163 17.56 1.27 1.45
CA LEU A 163 17.76 0.01 0.74
C LEU A 163 17.66 0.23 -0.77
N ARG A 164 18.76 0.03 -1.49
CA ARG A 164 18.82 0.13 -2.96
C ARG A 164 18.45 -1.16 -3.70
N SER A 165 18.13 -2.25 -3.00
CA SER A 165 17.84 -3.54 -3.63
C SER A 165 16.34 -3.80 -3.76
N LEU A 166 15.85 -3.85 -5.00
CA LEU A 166 14.45 -4.17 -5.32
C LEU A 166 14.07 -5.62 -4.95
N GLY A 167 15.06 -6.50 -4.75
CA GLY A 167 14.85 -7.90 -4.36
C GLY A 167 14.32 -8.07 -2.94
N LEU A 168 14.81 -7.29 -1.98
CA LEU A 168 14.36 -7.36 -0.59
C LEU A 168 12.93 -6.80 -0.43
N LEU A 169 12.65 -5.71 -1.15
CA LEU A 169 11.30 -5.12 -1.23
C LEU A 169 10.26 -6.14 -1.69
N ALA A 170 10.61 -7.05 -2.61
CA ALA A 170 9.68 -8.08 -3.07
C ALA A 170 9.27 -9.07 -1.96
N TYR A 171 10.16 -9.40 -1.02
CA TYR A 171 9.84 -10.27 0.13
C TYR A 171 8.97 -9.55 1.17
N ILE A 172 9.25 -8.27 1.44
CA ILE A 172 8.43 -7.43 2.33
C ILE A 172 7.03 -7.26 1.75
N SER A 173 6.96 -6.97 0.45
CA SER A 173 5.72 -6.88 -0.32
C SER A 173 4.92 -8.20 -0.27
N ALA A 174 5.61 -9.36 -0.28
CA ALA A 174 5.02 -10.70 -0.09
C ALA A 174 4.27 -10.81 1.24
N GLY A 175 4.90 -10.35 2.32
CA GLY A 175 4.28 -10.27 3.65
C GLY A 175 3.05 -9.37 3.67
N GLY A 176 3.10 -8.21 2.99
CA GLY A 176 1.99 -7.26 2.91
C GLY A 176 0.72 -7.86 2.30
N VAL A 177 0.82 -8.54 1.14
CA VAL A 177 -0.35 -9.20 0.53
C VAL A 177 -0.91 -10.31 1.41
N LEU A 178 -0.04 -11.11 2.03
CA LEU A 178 -0.50 -12.16 2.94
C LEU A 178 -1.24 -11.56 4.14
N ALA A 179 -0.74 -10.47 4.72
CA ALA A 179 -1.40 -9.73 5.79
C ALA A 179 -2.77 -9.19 5.35
N SER A 180 -2.87 -8.60 4.15
CA SER A 180 -4.15 -8.13 3.60
C SER A 180 -5.17 -9.26 3.40
N ILE A 181 -4.72 -10.44 2.93
CA ILE A 181 -5.59 -11.62 2.79
C ILE A 181 -6.08 -12.08 4.16
N ILE A 182 -5.18 -12.19 5.14
CA ILE A 182 -5.52 -12.57 6.52
C ILE A 182 -6.54 -11.59 7.09
N LEU A 183 -6.33 -10.29 6.92
CA LEU A 183 -7.26 -9.25 7.38
C LEU A 183 -8.66 -9.44 6.78
N VAL A 184 -8.78 -9.65 5.48
CA VAL A 184 -10.08 -9.90 4.83
C VAL A 184 -10.75 -11.16 5.37
N CYS A 185 -9.98 -12.24 5.57
CA CYS A 185 -10.50 -13.48 6.13
C CYS A 185 -10.96 -13.32 7.60
N SER A 186 -10.20 -12.58 8.42
CA SER A 186 -10.56 -12.28 9.81
C SER A 186 -11.84 -11.45 9.88
N VAL A 187 -11.93 -10.38 9.09
CA VAL A 187 -13.15 -9.54 9.02
C VAL A 187 -14.36 -10.38 8.61
N PHE A 188 -14.22 -11.25 7.60
CA PHE A 188 -15.28 -12.15 7.19
C PHE A 188 -15.70 -13.12 8.30
N TRP A 189 -14.73 -13.72 9.00
CA TRP A 189 -15.00 -14.64 10.10
C TRP A 189 -15.75 -13.95 11.24
N VAL A 190 -15.34 -12.73 11.58
CA VAL A 190 -15.99 -11.92 12.61
C VAL A 190 -17.40 -11.50 12.19
N GLY A 191 -17.60 -11.11 10.93
CA GLY A 191 -18.95 -10.82 10.42
C GLY A 191 -19.87 -12.04 10.50
N ALA A 192 -19.40 -13.21 10.05
CA ALA A 192 -20.23 -14.39 9.85
C ALA A 192 -20.48 -15.22 11.12
N PHE A 193 -19.48 -15.39 11.99
CA PHE A 193 -19.54 -16.36 13.10
C PHE A 193 -19.55 -15.72 14.49
N GLU A 194 -19.21 -14.45 14.58
CA GLU A 194 -18.97 -13.79 15.85
C GLU A 194 -20.12 -12.91 16.36
N GLY A 195 -21.22 -12.84 15.60
CA GLY A 195 -22.46 -12.20 16.01
C GLY A 195 -22.50 -10.68 15.80
N VAL A 196 -21.60 -10.13 14.99
CA VAL A 196 -21.71 -8.74 14.48
C VAL A 196 -22.94 -8.62 13.56
N GLY A 197 -23.25 -9.67 12.80
CA GLY A 197 -24.38 -9.69 11.88
C GLY A 197 -24.11 -8.86 10.63
N PHE A 198 -25.02 -8.95 9.67
CA PHE A 198 -24.99 -8.18 8.42
C PHE A 198 -26.35 -7.47 8.26
N ASP A 199 -26.77 -6.78 9.33
CA ASP A 199 -28.15 -6.31 9.49
C ASP A 199 -28.36 -4.83 9.16
N GLU A 200 -27.31 -4.12 8.75
CA GLU A 200 -27.40 -2.71 8.34
C GLU A 200 -28.23 -2.57 7.05
N LYS A 201 -29.38 -1.88 7.17
CA LYS A 201 -30.19 -1.46 6.03
C LYS A 201 -29.65 -0.13 5.53
N GLY A 202 -28.50 -0.22 4.88
CA GLY A 202 -27.79 0.93 4.35
C GLY A 202 -28.64 1.82 3.42
N SER A 203 -28.26 3.10 3.32
CA SER A 203 -28.87 4.03 2.36
C SER A 203 -28.58 3.58 0.93
N LEU A 204 -29.59 3.64 0.05
CA LEU A 204 -29.39 3.32 -1.37
C LEU A 204 -28.48 4.35 -2.06
N TRP A 205 -28.63 5.62 -1.71
CA TRP A 205 -27.88 6.72 -2.30
C TRP A 205 -27.86 7.93 -1.36
N ASN A 206 -26.69 8.52 -1.17
CA ASN A 206 -26.53 9.72 -0.36
C ASN A 206 -25.76 10.79 -1.15
N TRP A 207 -26.46 11.86 -1.53
CA TRP A 207 -25.89 12.98 -2.29
C TRP A 207 -24.84 13.76 -1.49
N ASN A 208 -25.01 13.88 -0.17
CA ASN A 208 -24.13 14.70 0.66
C ASN A 208 -22.75 14.06 0.85
N GLY A 209 -22.67 12.72 0.87
CA GLY A 209 -21.42 11.97 1.00
C GLY A 209 -20.84 11.49 -0.34
N LEU A 210 -21.48 11.81 -1.46
CA LEU A 210 -21.08 11.32 -2.78
C LEU A 210 -19.69 11.80 -3.19
N ALA A 211 -19.36 13.06 -2.91
CA ALA A 211 -18.04 13.62 -3.21
C ALA A 211 -16.93 12.88 -2.44
N THR A 212 -17.17 12.58 -1.16
CA THR A 212 -16.27 11.79 -0.31
C THR A 212 -16.12 10.36 -0.83
N ALA A 213 -17.22 9.73 -1.27
CA ALA A 213 -17.17 8.39 -1.86
C ALA A 213 -16.34 8.38 -3.15
N ILE A 214 -16.56 9.34 -4.06
CA ILE A 214 -15.80 9.48 -5.29
C ILE A 214 -14.31 9.67 -4.99
N SER A 215 -13.95 10.59 -4.07
CA SER A 215 -12.54 10.86 -3.76
C SER A 215 -11.83 9.65 -3.18
N LEU A 216 -12.49 8.91 -2.28
CA LEU A 216 -11.90 7.71 -1.66
C LEU A 216 -11.78 6.56 -2.66
N TYR A 217 -12.77 6.35 -3.54
CA TYR A 217 -12.65 5.36 -4.61
C TYR A 217 -11.55 5.72 -5.60
N THR A 218 -11.45 6.98 -6.02
CA THR A 218 -10.36 7.45 -6.90
C THR A 218 -9.00 7.29 -6.25
N PHE A 219 -8.87 7.63 -4.98
CA PHE A 219 -7.66 7.43 -4.19
C PHE A 219 -7.20 5.96 -4.21
N CYS A 220 -8.12 5.00 -4.03
CA CYS A 220 -7.78 3.56 -4.03
C CYS A 220 -7.28 3.02 -5.39
N TYR A 221 -7.56 3.72 -6.49
CA TYR A 221 -7.05 3.39 -7.83
C TYR A 221 -5.94 4.34 -8.31
N CYS A 222 -5.41 5.17 -7.41
CA CYS A 222 -4.32 6.09 -7.69
C CYS A 222 -2.99 5.30 -7.73
N GLY A 223 -2.59 4.85 -8.92
CA GLY A 223 -1.34 4.11 -9.13
C GLY A 223 -0.49 4.66 -10.27
N HIS A 224 -0.95 5.73 -10.94
CA HIS A 224 -0.37 6.20 -12.20
C HIS A 224 1.07 6.69 -12.05
N ALA A 225 1.44 7.24 -10.88
CA ALA A 225 2.80 7.66 -10.59
C ALA A 225 3.82 6.50 -10.67
N VAL A 226 3.42 5.28 -10.31
CA VAL A 226 4.33 4.12 -10.28
C VAL A 226 4.30 3.27 -11.55
N PHE A 227 3.28 3.42 -12.39
CA PHE A 227 3.09 2.63 -13.60
C PHE A 227 4.26 2.69 -14.58
N PRO A 228 4.90 3.85 -14.87
CA PRO A 228 6.06 3.89 -15.76
C PRO A 228 7.26 3.12 -15.22
N THR A 229 7.52 3.24 -13.91
CA THR A 229 8.59 2.50 -13.24
C THR A 229 8.33 1.00 -13.27
N LEU A 230 7.10 0.58 -12.95
CA LEU A 230 6.68 -0.81 -12.98
C LEU A 230 6.77 -1.43 -14.38
N CYS A 231 6.35 -0.66 -15.39
CA CYS A 231 6.45 -1.04 -16.80
C CYS A 231 7.91 -1.20 -17.24
N ASN A 232 8.78 -0.25 -16.87
CA ASN A 232 10.18 -0.24 -17.27
C ASN A 232 11.03 -1.31 -16.58
N SER A 233 10.62 -1.78 -15.40
CA SER A 233 11.28 -2.89 -14.71
C SER A 233 10.98 -4.25 -15.32
N MET A 234 9.96 -4.39 -16.18
CA MET A 234 9.56 -5.68 -16.75
C MET A 234 10.56 -6.22 -17.77
N LYS A 235 10.81 -7.54 -17.72
CA LYS A 235 11.58 -8.23 -18.76
C LYS A 235 10.91 -8.14 -20.13
N ASN A 236 9.59 -8.28 -20.17
CA ASN A 236 8.80 -8.12 -21.38
C ASN A 236 7.72 -7.06 -21.19
N ARG A 237 8.03 -5.84 -21.61
CA ARG A 237 7.16 -4.67 -21.53
C ARG A 237 5.80 -4.87 -22.23
N THR A 238 5.73 -5.67 -23.29
CA THR A 238 4.46 -5.91 -24.02
C THR A 238 3.38 -6.58 -23.18
N GLN A 239 3.77 -7.22 -22.06
CA GLN A 239 2.83 -7.85 -21.13
C GLN A 239 2.22 -6.86 -20.12
N PHE A 240 2.68 -5.61 -20.08
CA PHE A 240 2.21 -4.62 -19.11
C PHE A 240 0.67 -4.39 -19.13
N PRO A 241 -0.02 -4.32 -20.29
CA PRO A 241 -1.48 -4.24 -20.31
C PRO A 241 -2.18 -5.44 -19.63
N LYS A 242 -1.60 -6.64 -19.75
CA LYS A 242 -2.12 -7.84 -19.08
C LYS A 242 -1.88 -7.76 -17.56
N VAL A 243 -0.74 -7.22 -17.14
CA VAL A 243 -0.46 -6.94 -15.72
C VAL A 243 -1.47 -5.97 -15.16
N LEU A 244 -1.73 -4.83 -15.84
CA LEU A 244 -2.74 -3.87 -15.42
C LEU A 244 -4.12 -4.53 -15.29
N LEU A 245 -4.53 -5.31 -16.28
CA LEU A 245 -5.83 -5.99 -16.24
C LEU A 245 -5.96 -6.90 -15.02
N VAL A 246 -4.94 -7.73 -14.75
CA VAL A 246 -4.93 -8.60 -13.57
C VAL A 246 -4.98 -7.79 -12.28
N CYS A 247 -4.19 -6.72 -12.16
CA CYS A 247 -4.15 -5.92 -10.94
C CYS A 247 -5.50 -5.21 -10.70
N PHE A 248 -6.09 -4.58 -11.72
CA PHE A 248 -7.36 -3.90 -11.59
C PHE A 248 -8.52 -4.85 -11.27
N ILE A 249 -8.59 -6.04 -11.89
CA ILE A 249 -9.63 -7.03 -11.58
C ILE A 249 -9.51 -7.47 -10.11
N LEU A 250 -8.32 -7.87 -9.68
CA LEU A 250 -8.11 -8.38 -8.32
C LEU A 250 -8.32 -7.27 -7.28
N SER A 251 -7.81 -6.06 -7.49
CA SER A 251 -8.07 -4.92 -6.60
C SER A 251 -9.56 -4.57 -6.55
N THR A 252 -10.28 -4.60 -7.68
CA THR A 252 -11.73 -4.35 -7.69
C THR A 252 -12.50 -5.40 -6.89
N ILE A 253 -12.12 -6.68 -7.00
CA ILE A 253 -12.73 -7.75 -6.22
C ILE A 253 -12.46 -7.52 -4.72
N SER A 254 -11.22 -7.22 -4.34
CA SER A 254 -10.83 -6.96 -2.95
C SER A 254 -11.52 -5.72 -2.37
N TYR A 255 -11.62 -4.63 -3.14
CA TYR A 255 -12.31 -3.42 -2.72
C TYR A 255 -13.82 -3.65 -2.63
N GLY A 256 -14.42 -4.29 -3.63
CA GLY A 256 -15.85 -4.60 -3.62
C GLY A 256 -16.22 -5.51 -2.45
N SER A 257 -15.43 -6.55 -2.17
CA SER A 257 -15.69 -7.42 -1.01
C SER A 257 -15.54 -6.67 0.30
N MET A 258 -14.48 -5.85 0.47
CA MET A 258 -14.29 -5.05 1.67
C MET A 258 -15.38 -3.99 1.83
N ALA A 259 -15.82 -3.36 0.75
CA ALA A 259 -16.92 -2.40 0.76
C ALA A 259 -18.17 -3.05 1.35
N ILE A 260 -18.59 -4.17 0.77
CA ILE A 260 -19.81 -4.86 1.14
C ILE A 260 -19.71 -5.40 2.56
N LEU A 261 -18.65 -6.15 2.89
CA LEU A 261 -18.47 -6.75 4.21
C LEU A 261 -18.32 -5.68 5.30
N GLY A 262 -17.45 -4.69 5.06
CA GLY A 262 -17.21 -3.61 6.01
C GLY A 262 -18.43 -2.73 6.21
N TYR A 263 -19.22 -2.46 5.17
CA TYR A 263 -20.45 -1.68 5.28
C TYR A 263 -21.58 -2.43 5.98
N LEU A 264 -21.72 -3.73 5.73
CA LEU A 264 -22.71 -4.54 6.45
C LEU A 264 -22.33 -4.75 7.93
N MET A 265 -21.05 -4.67 8.26
CA MET A 265 -20.54 -4.65 9.63
C MET A 265 -20.54 -3.24 10.26
N TYR A 266 -20.86 -2.20 9.48
CA TYR A 266 -20.85 -0.80 9.91
C TYR A 266 -22.09 -0.51 10.75
N ASP A 267 -22.15 -0.99 11.98
CA ASP A 267 -23.17 -0.50 12.93
C ASP A 267 -22.99 1.02 13.08
N GLY A 268 -24.06 1.82 13.12
CA GLY A 268 -24.00 3.29 13.18
C GLY A 268 -23.15 3.87 14.34
N ASN A 269 -22.69 3.02 15.27
CA ASN A 269 -21.75 3.30 16.35
C ASN A 269 -20.27 2.99 16.06
N LEU A 270 -19.88 2.43 14.91
CA LEU A 270 -18.49 2.25 14.48
C LEU A 270 -17.80 3.56 14.01
N MET A 271 -18.34 4.69 14.47
CA MET A 271 -17.71 6.01 14.42
C MET A 271 -16.53 6.10 15.39
N SER A 272 -15.45 5.34 15.17
CA SER A 272 -14.22 5.56 15.95
C SER A 272 -12.92 5.50 15.16
N GLN A 273 -12.88 4.95 13.94
CA GLN A 273 -11.58 4.82 13.26
C GLN A 273 -11.33 5.84 12.15
N VAL A 274 -12.36 6.21 11.38
CA VAL A 274 -12.27 7.25 10.33
C VAL A 274 -12.73 8.62 10.83
N ASN A 275 -13.68 8.64 11.78
CA ASN A 275 -14.19 9.88 12.36
C ASN A 275 -13.15 10.59 13.24
N GLU A 276 -12.26 9.83 13.88
CA GLU A 276 -11.18 10.39 14.71
C GLU A 276 -10.08 11.05 13.86
N LEU A 277 -9.88 10.60 12.62
CA LEU A 277 -8.94 11.23 11.67
C LEU A 277 -9.47 12.55 11.09
N LEU A 278 -10.80 12.75 11.03
CA LEU A 278 -11.43 13.94 10.43
C LEU A 278 -12.02 14.93 11.46
N HIS A 279 -12.40 14.50 12.67
CA HIS A 279 -12.92 15.37 13.73
C HIS A 279 -11.88 15.88 14.73
N GLN A 280 -10.67 15.34 14.74
CA GLN A 280 -9.63 15.78 15.69
C GLN A 280 -9.10 17.20 15.37
N ASP A 281 -9.39 17.73 14.18
CA ASP A 281 -9.18 19.16 13.85
C ASP A 281 -10.27 20.09 14.42
N SER A 282 -11.39 19.56 14.95
CA SER A 282 -12.54 20.39 15.38
C SER A 282 -12.89 20.28 16.87
N CYS A 283 -12.47 19.24 17.58
CA CYS A 283 -12.85 19.04 18.99
C CYS A 283 -11.63 18.92 19.91
N SER A 284 -10.94 20.05 20.15
CA SER A 284 -10.05 20.20 21.31
C SER A 284 -10.77 20.71 22.57
N ASP A 285 -12.10 20.84 22.55
CA ASP A 285 -12.88 21.36 23.67
C ASP A 285 -13.98 20.37 24.13
N GLN A 286 -14.02 20.12 25.45
CA GLN A 286 -15.14 19.58 26.27
C GLN A 286 -15.33 18.05 26.50
N HIS A 287 -14.62 17.57 27.54
CA HIS A 287 -15.14 16.92 28.78
C HIS A 287 -16.03 15.62 28.76
N CYS A 288 -15.40 14.51 29.17
CA CYS A 288 -15.67 13.63 30.34
C CYS A 288 -17.11 13.30 30.83
N SER A 289 -17.49 12.00 30.87
CA SER A 289 -17.68 11.17 32.10
C SER A 289 -18.85 10.14 32.12
N SER A 290 -18.51 8.91 32.56
CA SER A 290 -19.25 7.94 33.42
C SER A 290 -20.28 6.93 32.86
N GLY A 291 -20.09 5.64 33.25
CA GLY A 291 -21.12 4.58 33.24
C GLY A 291 -20.58 3.13 33.43
N THR A 292 -20.25 2.71 34.66
CA THR A 292 -19.26 1.64 34.93
C THR A 292 -19.72 0.26 35.46
N SER A 293 -21.01 -0.11 35.50
CA SER A 293 -21.40 -1.39 36.17
C SER A 293 -22.03 -2.48 35.31
N HIS A 294 -22.43 -2.21 34.07
CA HIS A 294 -22.97 -3.26 33.17
C HIS A 294 -21.92 -3.83 32.20
N THR A 295 -20.71 -3.25 32.20
CA THR A 295 -19.63 -3.48 31.23
C THR A 295 -18.77 -4.70 31.60
N ILE A 296 -18.62 -5.02 32.89
CA ILE A 296 -17.64 -6.02 33.38
C ILE A 296 -17.96 -7.44 32.89
N PHE A 297 -19.23 -7.81 32.75
CA PHE A 297 -19.60 -9.14 32.25
C PHE A 297 -19.49 -9.28 30.72
N ARG A 298 -19.69 -8.18 29.96
CA ARG A 298 -19.40 -8.15 28.51
C ARG A 298 -17.91 -8.04 28.21
N ILE A 299 -17.15 -7.37 29.07
CA ILE A 299 -15.68 -7.26 28.99
C ILE A 299 -15.03 -8.64 29.13
N ASN A 300 -15.51 -9.56 29.96
CA ASN A 300 -14.84 -10.87 30.09
C ASN A 300 -15.01 -11.74 28.81
N LYS A 301 -16.18 -11.67 28.17
CA LYS A 301 -16.44 -12.38 26.89
C LYS A 301 -15.80 -11.66 25.70
N ALA A 302 -15.77 -10.33 25.70
CA ALA A 302 -15.06 -9.51 24.71
C ALA A 302 -13.53 -9.62 24.87
N SER A 303 -13.00 -9.68 26.09
CA SER A 303 -11.56 -9.76 26.39
C SER A 303 -10.96 -11.11 26.00
N ARG A 304 -11.69 -12.24 26.11
CA ARG A 304 -11.24 -13.53 25.56
C ARG A 304 -11.22 -13.56 24.03
N LYS A 305 -12.11 -12.81 23.37
CA LYS A 305 -12.17 -12.68 21.90
C LYS A 305 -11.15 -11.70 21.35
N PHE A 306 -11.02 -10.55 22.02
CA PHE A 306 -9.99 -9.55 21.79
C PHE A 306 -8.61 -10.16 22.03
N GLY A 307 -8.47 -11.09 22.97
CA GLY A 307 -7.22 -11.84 23.16
C GLY A 307 -6.78 -12.62 21.92
N ALA A 308 -7.70 -13.25 21.18
CA ALA A 308 -7.37 -14.01 19.97
C ALA A 308 -7.09 -13.09 18.77
N GLU A 309 -7.91 -12.06 18.56
CA GLU A 309 -7.72 -11.03 17.52
C GLU A 309 -6.43 -10.23 17.75
N LEU A 310 -6.16 -9.82 19.00
CA LEU A 310 -4.92 -9.15 19.40
C LEU A 310 -3.72 -10.09 19.21
N VAL A 311 -3.85 -11.39 19.48
CA VAL A 311 -2.78 -12.37 19.20
C VAL A 311 -2.52 -12.48 17.70
N ILE A 312 -3.55 -12.42 16.85
CA ILE A 312 -3.39 -12.42 15.39
C ILE A 312 -2.74 -11.12 14.91
N ILE A 313 -3.19 -9.96 15.40
CA ILE A 313 -2.63 -8.65 15.03
C ILE A 313 -1.19 -8.53 15.53
N ILE A 314 -0.93 -8.91 16.79
CA ILE A 314 0.43 -9.00 17.34
C ILE A 314 1.25 -9.98 16.53
N PHE A 315 0.70 -11.12 16.12
CA PHE A 315 1.41 -12.07 15.26
C PHE A 315 1.74 -11.46 13.90
N ILE A 316 0.82 -10.74 13.26
CA ILE A 316 1.08 -10.03 12.00
C ILE A 316 2.16 -8.95 12.19
N LEU A 317 2.09 -8.16 13.26
CA LEU A 317 3.07 -7.12 13.58
C LEU A 317 4.44 -7.74 13.92
N VAL A 318 4.48 -8.86 14.64
CA VAL A 318 5.70 -9.61 14.98
C VAL A 318 6.28 -10.27 13.74
N VAL A 319 5.47 -10.82 12.85
CA VAL A 319 5.91 -11.36 11.55
C VAL A 319 6.44 -10.23 10.67
N GLY A 320 5.77 -9.09 10.59
CA GLY A 320 6.23 -7.90 9.86
C GLY A 320 7.55 -7.37 10.40
N ALA A 321 7.67 -7.23 11.72
CA ALA A 321 8.89 -6.78 12.41
C ALA A 321 10.03 -7.81 12.26
N SER A 322 9.76 -9.11 12.38
CA SER A 322 10.78 -10.14 12.21
C SER A 322 11.25 -10.26 10.76
N VAL A 323 10.38 -10.10 9.77
CA VAL A 323 10.76 -9.99 8.36
C VAL A 323 11.63 -8.75 8.12
N ALA A 324 11.29 -7.61 8.73
CA ALA A 324 12.10 -6.40 8.67
C ALA A 324 13.48 -6.58 9.32
N VAL A 325 13.54 -7.19 10.51
CA VAL A 325 14.80 -7.46 11.24
C VAL A 325 15.66 -8.48 10.51
N VAL A 326 15.09 -9.59 10.02
CA VAL A 326 15.82 -10.60 9.25
C VAL A 326 16.29 -10.03 7.92
N GLY A 327 15.46 -9.22 7.26
CA GLY A 327 15.84 -8.49 6.04
C GLY A 327 16.98 -7.49 6.28
N THR A 328 16.97 -6.83 7.44
CA THR A 328 18.03 -5.92 7.87
C THR A 328 19.32 -6.67 8.18
N TYR A 329 19.24 -7.77 8.93
CA TYR A 329 20.38 -8.60 9.31
C TYR A 329 21.06 -9.24 8.09
N THR A 330 20.27 -9.81 7.17
CA THR A 330 20.80 -10.39 5.93
C THR A 330 21.46 -9.35 5.04
N SER A 331 20.84 -8.17 4.91
CA SER A 331 21.42 -7.05 4.15
C SER A 331 22.75 -6.57 4.75
N LEU A 332 22.85 -6.48 6.08
CA LEU A 332 24.09 -6.09 6.77
C LEU A 332 25.18 -7.16 6.65
N CYS A 333 24.83 -8.45 6.73
CA CYS A 333 25.77 -9.54 6.52
C CYS A 333 26.34 -9.57 5.10
N ASP A 334 25.52 -9.27 4.10
CA ASP A 334 25.97 -9.21 2.70
C ASP A 334 26.90 -8.02 2.46
N ILE A 335 26.62 -6.86 3.07
CA ILE A 335 27.51 -5.69 3.04
C ILE A 335 28.84 -5.99 3.73
N ALA A 336 28.81 -6.63 4.90
CA ALA A 336 30.02 -6.97 5.66
C ALA A 336 30.90 -8.00 4.92
N ARG A 337 30.31 -8.98 4.24
CA ARG A 337 31.07 -9.92 3.39
C ARG A 337 31.71 -9.23 2.21
N HIS A 338 31.04 -8.26 1.59
CA HIS A 338 31.61 -7.54 0.46
C HIS A 338 32.76 -6.61 0.89
N ALA A 339 32.68 -6.05 2.09
CA ALA A 339 33.74 -5.21 2.66
C ALA A 339 35.00 -6.00 3.06
N HIS A 340 34.88 -7.28 3.40
CA HIS A 340 36.02 -8.15 3.73
C HIS A 340 36.67 -8.86 2.53
N SER A 341 36.04 -8.78 1.35
CA SER A 341 36.53 -9.40 0.11
C SER A 341 37.37 -8.44 -0.76
N ASN A 342 37.55 -7.19 -0.33
CA ASN A 342 38.43 -6.17 -0.92
C ASN A 342 39.55 -5.81 0.07
#